data_AF-A0A660Z7G3-F1
#
_entry.id   AF-A0A660Z7G3-F1
#
_cell.length_a   1.000
_cell.length_b   1.000
_cell.length_c   1.000
_cell.angle_alpha   90.00
_cell.angle_beta   90.00
_cell.angle_gamma   90.00
#
_symmetry.space_group_name_H-M   'P 1'
#
loop_
_entity.id
_entity.type
_entity.pdbx_description
1 polymer ?
#
loop_
_entity_poly.entity_id
_entity_poly.type
_entity_poly.pdbx_seq_one_letter_code
_entity_poly.pdbx_strand_id
1 'polypeptide(L)'
;MKLKDKILSPLTTPKTFIETIEYRVVRTKEELEKAFHLVYQEYLKRGYTQLLPSQQKLSIFNSLPETTTFIAIWKKEVLATATLIPDSPLGLPMDEIYHQELENFRKRKGKLCEISMLASNTELFKNGVSLMLHSKKMFFIFSLFKLIFDYVYNILHLDYICITINPKHKLTYDFLLFKDLGELKTYSSVNNAPAIGKFLDLNNVKEECKKTGKEGLYRMFFSSKNEPTKFSPKLILSAEDLRYFFVEKTDIFKKATPFQLEYIKKCYPTYDFSQILKGI
;
A
#
# COMPACT_ATOMS: atom_id res chain seq x y z
N MET A 1 19.09 -21.73 2.42
CA MET A 1 19.43 -21.14 1.11
C MET A 1 18.77 -19.78 1.00
N LYS A 2 19.53 -18.68 0.81
CA LYS A 2 18.98 -17.32 0.84
C LYS A 2 18.12 -17.10 -0.41
N LEU A 3 17.08 -16.25 -0.33
CA LEU A 3 16.17 -15.95 -1.46
C LEU A 3 16.94 -15.57 -2.74
N LYS A 4 18.10 -14.92 -2.57
CA LYS A 4 19.08 -14.61 -3.60
C LYS A 4 19.52 -15.83 -4.43
N ASP A 5 19.84 -16.94 -3.78
CA ASP A 5 20.41 -18.13 -4.42
C ASP A 5 19.35 -18.87 -5.26
N LYS A 6 18.06 -18.64 -4.99
CA LYS A 6 16.94 -19.15 -5.80
C LYS A 6 16.68 -18.30 -7.06
N ILE A 7 17.01 -17.01 -7.02
CA ILE A 7 16.70 -16.01 -8.07
C ILE A 7 17.84 -15.90 -9.11
N LEU A 8 19.08 -16.13 -8.71
CA LEU A 8 20.28 -15.97 -9.54
C LEU A 8 20.86 -17.31 -10.03
N SER A 9 20.00 -18.27 -10.41
CA SER A 9 20.49 -19.46 -11.11
C SER A 9 21.13 -19.05 -12.45
N PRO A 10 22.21 -19.71 -12.90
CA PRO A 10 22.96 -19.32 -14.12
C PRO A 10 22.11 -19.36 -15.42
N LEU A 11 20.89 -19.90 -15.35
CA LEU A 11 19.95 -20.02 -16.47
C LEU A 11 18.90 -18.89 -16.54
N THR A 12 18.85 -17.97 -15.56
CA THR A 12 17.82 -16.92 -15.51
C THR A 12 18.41 -15.55 -15.80
N THR A 13 18.15 -14.99 -16.98
CA THR A 13 18.50 -13.60 -17.28
C THR A 13 17.66 -12.63 -16.45
N PRO A 14 18.13 -11.39 -16.17
CA PRO A 14 17.33 -10.39 -15.47
C PRO A 14 15.97 -10.07 -16.13
N LYS A 15 15.89 -10.19 -17.45
CA LYS A 15 14.65 -9.96 -18.22
C LYS A 15 13.65 -11.09 -17.99
N THR A 16 14.10 -12.35 -18.08
CA THR A 16 13.25 -13.52 -17.82
C THR A 16 12.80 -13.61 -16.36
N PHE A 17 13.59 -13.12 -15.39
CA PHE A 17 13.14 -13.06 -14.00
C PHE A 17 11.97 -12.09 -13.79
N ILE A 18 12.04 -10.88 -14.35
CA ILE A 18 10.98 -9.87 -14.19
C ILE A 18 9.64 -10.37 -14.75
N GLU A 19 9.67 -11.11 -15.85
CA GLU A 19 8.49 -11.72 -16.48
C GLU A 19 7.84 -12.82 -15.61
N THR A 20 8.58 -13.41 -14.66
CA THR A 20 8.03 -14.42 -13.72
C THR A 20 7.36 -13.82 -12.49
N ILE A 21 7.34 -12.49 -12.35
CA ILE A 21 6.79 -11.82 -11.17
C ILE A 21 5.33 -11.49 -11.42
N GLU A 22 4.46 -12.04 -10.57
CA GLU A 22 3.04 -11.74 -10.61
C GLU A 22 2.76 -10.47 -9.79
N TYR A 23 1.96 -9.56 -10.35
CA TYR A 23 1.46 -8.37 -9.67
C TYR A 23 -0.05 -8.49 -9.52
N ARG A 24 -0.55 -8.51 -8.28
CA ARG A 24 -1.97 -8.72 -7.98
C ARG A 24 -2.33 -8.32 -6.55
N VAL A 25 -3.60 -8.40 -6.21
CA VAL A 25 -4.07 -8.34 -4.81
C VAL A 25 -3.67 -9.60 -4.03
N VAL A 26 -3.55 -9.48 -2.70
CA VAL A 26 -3.42 -10.63 -1.81
C VAL A 26 -4.65 -11.53 -1.87
N ARG A 27 -4.42 -12.84 -1.88
CA ARG A 27 -5.44 -13.89 -2.01
C ARG A 27 -5.58 -14.74 -0.75
N THR A 28 -4.56 -14.76 0.11
CA THR A 28 -4.51 -15.60 1.30
C THR A 28 -4.00 -14.86 2.52
N LYS A 29 -4.37 -15.35 3.71
CA LYS A 29 -3.83 -14.90 5.00
C LYS A 29 -2.29 -14.91 5.02
N GLU A 30 -1.67 -15.96 4.50
CA GLU A 30 -0.21 -16.12 4.47
C GLU A 30 0.47 -15.01 3.66
N GLU A 31 -0.11 -14.63 2.51
CA GLU A 31 0.41 -13.54 1.68
C GLU A 31 0.25 -12.18 2.36
N LEU A 32 -0.88 -11.96 3.02
CA LEU A 32 -1.12 -10.73 3.78
C LEU A 32 -0.14 -10.60 4.96
N GLU A 33 0.10 -11.69 5.70
CA GLU A 33 1.09 -11.73 6.77
C GLU A 33 2.51 -11.43 6.24
N LYS A 34 2.89 -12.03 5.10
CA LYS A 34 4.17 -11.73 4.43
C LYS A 34 4.27 -10.26 4.00
N ALA A 35 3.18 -9.66 3.53
CA ALA A 35 3.14 -8.24 3.19
C ALA A 35 3.38 -7.37 4.43
N PHE A 36 2.66 -7.60 5.53
CA PHE A 36 2.85 -6.84 6.78
C PHE A 36 4.24 -7.02 7.38
N HIS A 37 4.81 -8.22 7.28
CA HIS A 37 6.17 -8.50 7.71
C HIS A 37 7.19 -7.74 6.85
N LEU A 38 7.02 -7.72 5.51
CA LEU A 38 7.90 -6.99 4.61
C LEU A 38 7.90 -5.49 4.92
N VAL A 39 6.73 -4.91 5.18
CA VAL A 39 6.60 -3.50 5.59
C VAL A 39 7.35 -3.25 6.89
N TYR A 40 7.14 -4.09 7.91
CA TYR A 40 7.85 -4.01 9.18
C TYR A 40 9.37 -4.03 8.99
N GLN A 41 9.90 -5.02 8.26
CA GLN A 41 11.34 -5.17 8.03
C GLN A 41 11.94 -3.95 7.34
N GLU A 42 11.31 -3.47 6.27
CA GLU A 42 11.81 -2.32 5.52
C GLU A 42 11.66 -0.99 6.27
N TYR A 43 10.63 -0.86 7.10
CA TYR A 43 10.43 0.33 7.93
C TYR A 43 11.41 0.35 9.10
N LEU A 44 11.67 -0.81 9.72
CA LEU A 44 12.63 -0.95 10.82
C LEU A 44 14.05 -0.59 10.33
N LYS A 45 14.45 -1.10 9.17
CA LYS A 45 15.73 -0.75 8.51
C LYS A 45 15.92 0.75 8.27
N ARG A 46 14.82 1.51 8.14
CA ARG A 46 14.82 2.95 7.88
C ARG A 46 14.54 3.79 9.12
N GLY A 47 14.34 3.15 10.28
CA GLY A 47 13.97 3.83 11.52
C GLY A 47 12.53 4.35 11.56
N TYR A 48 11.65 3.93 10.65
CA TYR A 48 10.24 4.36 10.57
C TYR A 48 9.30 3.57 11.48
N THR A 49 9.78 2.49 12.10
CA THR A 49 9.05 1.76 13.14
C THR A 49 10.03 1.27 14.18
N GLN A 50 9.55 1.05 15.40
CA GLN A 50 10.31 0.38 16.45
C GLN A 50 10.19 -1.15 16.33
N LEU A 51 10.93 -1.88 17.16
CA LEU A 51 10.76 -3.33 17.28
C LEU A 51 9.34 -3.64 17.74
N LEU A 52 8.64 -4.47 16.99
CA LEU A 52 7.30 -4.92 17.30
C LEU A 52 7.35 -6.41 17.60
N PRO A 53 6.79 -6.89 18.74
CA PRO A 53 6.73 -8.32 19.05
C PRO A 53 6.07 -9.15 17.94
N SER A 54 5.08 -8.56 17.26
CA SER A 54 4.37 -9.16 16.12
C SER A 54 5.25 -9.38 14.90
N GLN A 55 6.33 -8.60 14.76
CA GLN A 55 7.11 -8.41 13.54
C GLN A 55 6.25 -8.10 12.31
N GLN A 56 5.13 -7.41 12.51
CA GLN A 56 4.18 -7.02 11.48
C GLN A 56 3.82 -5.54 11.63
N LYS A 57 3.82 -4.80 10.52
CA LYS A 57 3.34 -3.41 10.47
C LYS A 57 1.98 -3.37 9.80
N LEU A 58 0.98 -3.10 10.61
CA LEU A 58 -0.41 -2.86 10.21
C LEU A 58 -1.03 -1.80 11.13
N SER A 59 -2.26 -1.43 10.85
CA SER A 59 -3.05 -0.42 11.56
C SER A 59 -4.51 -0.84 11.58
N ILE A 60 -5.35 -0.12 12.30
CA ILE A 60 -6.79 -0.38 12.35
C ILE A 60 -7.45 -0.32 10.97
N PHE A 61 -6.96 0.52 10.06
CA PHE A 61 -7.46 0.62 8.70
C PHE A 61 -7.31 -0.69 7.92
N ASN A 62 -6.33 -1.53 8.26
CA ASN A 62 -6.16 -2.83 7.61
C ASN A 62 -7.26 -3.84 7.96
N SER A 63 -8.09 -3.53 8.97
CA SER A 63 -9.26 -4.34 9.30
C SER A 63 -10.49 -3.99 8.46
N LEU A 64 -10.46 -2.92 7.66
CA LEU A 64 -11.60 -2.55 6.83
C LEU A 64 -11.72 -3.49 5.61
N PRO A 65 -12.92 -3.97 5.27
CA PRO A 65 -13.10 -4.91 4.16
C PRO A 65 -12.77 -4.28 2.79
N GLU A 66 -12.89 -2.96 2.66
CA GLU A 66 -12.56 -2.24 1.43
C GLU A 66 -11.05 -2.02 1.27
N THR A 67 -10.25 -2.10 2.34
CA THR A 67 -8.79 -2.00 2.26
C THR A 67 -8.22 -3.15 1.42
N THR A 68 -7.31 -2.82 0.50
CA THR A 68 -6.78 -3.77 -0.48
C THR A 68 -5.25 -3.72 -0.48
N THR A 69 -4.62 -4.85 -0.13
CA THR A 69 -3.16 -5.01 -0.21
C THR A 69 -2.77 -5.59 -1.56
N PHE A 70 -1.86 -4.92 -2.24
CA PHE A 70 -1.26 -5.36 -3.50
C PHE A 70 0.13 -5.90 -3.25
N ILE A 71 0.54 -6.90 -4.02
CA ILE A 71 1.85 -7.54 -3.93
C ILE A 71 2.47 -7.74 -5.31
N ALA A 72 3.79 -7.63 -5.36
CA ALA A 72 4.63 -8.26 -6.36
C ALA A 72 5.15 -9.56 -5.76
N ILE A 73 4.76 -10.70 -6.32
CA ILE A 73 5.05 -12.02 -5.77
C ILE A 73 5.80 -12.87 -6.78
N TRP A 74 6.78 -13.62 -6.29
CA TRP A 74 7.47 -14.64 -7.07
C TRP A 74 7.42 -15.96 -6.31
N LYS A 75 6.78 -16.97 -6.93
CA LYS A 75 6.42 -18.23 -6.27
C LYS A 75 5.57 -17.96 -5.02
N LYS A 76 6.15 -18.05 -3.82
CA LYS A 76 5.48 -17.79 -2.54
C LYS A 76 6.09 -16.60 -1.79
N GLU A 77 6.94 -15.83 -2.45
CA GLU A 77 7.77 -14.80 -1.83
C GLU A 77 7.29 -13.41 -2.25
N VAL A 78 6.85 -12.61 -1.27
CA VAL A 78 6.41 -11.23 -1.49
C VAL A 78 7.65 -10.35 -1.62
N LEU A 79 7.86 -9.80 -2.82
CA LEU A 79 9.02 -8.98 -3.17
C LEU A 79 8.76 -7.49 -2.94
N ALA A 80 7.52 -7.04 -3.15
CA ALA A 80 7.07 -5.69 -2.89
C ALA A 80 5.58 -5.67 -2.52
N THR A 81 5.15 -4.65 -1.81
CA THR A 81 3.75 -4.47 -1.41
C THR A 81 3.39 -3.00 -1.27
N ALA A 82 2.10 -2.71 -1.41
CA ALA A 82 1.48 -1.43 -1.07
C ALA A 82 0.01 -1.69 -0.71
N THR A 83 -0.55 -0.87 0.17
CA THR A 83 -1.93 -1.02 0.65
C THR A 83 -2.75 0.20 0.27
N LEU A 84 -3.90 -0.02 -0.35
CA LEU A 84 -4.90 1.00 -0.65
C LEU A 84 -5.95 1.00 0.45
N ILE A 85 -6.24 2.17 1.01
CA ILE A 85 -7.24 2.39 2.05
C ILE A 85 -8.24 3.42 1.52
N PRO A 86 -9.47 3.03 1.14
CA PRO A 86 -10.51 3.98 0.77
C PRO A 86 -10.93 4.82 1.98
N ASP A 87 -11.30 6.07 1.74
CA ASP A 87 -11.82 6.95 2.79
C ASP A 87 -13.14 6.41 3.36
N SER A 88 -13.32 6.53 4.67
CA SER A 88 -14.43 5.95 5.41
C SER A 88 -14.76 6.82 6.62
N PRO A 89 -15.79 6.51 7.41
CA PRO A 89 -15.99 7.12 8.72
C PRO A 89 -14.80 7.03 9.69
N LEU A 90 -13.84 6.10 9.50
CA LEU A 90 -12.58 6.11 10.25
C LEU A 90 -11.56 7.11 9.72
N GLY A 91 -11.83 7.74 8.59
CA GLY A 91 -10.90 8.57 7.83
C GLY A 91 -9.88 7.75 7.04
N LEU A 92 -8.74 8.38 6.81
CA LEU A 92 -7.51 7.85 6.23
C LEU A 92 -6.39 7.93 7.27
N PRO A 93 -5.35 7.10 7.20
CA PRO A 93 -4.18 7.21 8.09
C PRO A 93 -3.63 8.65 8.16
N MET A 94 -3.52 9.33 7.03
CA MET A 94 -2.97 10.67 6.95
C MET A 94 -3.85 11.76 7.57
N ASP A 95 -5.07 11.47 8.01
CA ASP A 95 -5.86 12.42 8.81
C ASP A 95 -5.11 12.84 10.08
N GLU A 96 -4.23 12.00 10.63
CA GLU A 96 -3.42 12.33 11.81
C GLU A 96 -2.70 13.68 11.66
N ILE A 97 -2.24 14.00 10.44
CA ILE A 97 -1.46 15.21 10.17
C ILE A 97 -2.03 16.08 9.05
N TYR A 98 -2.94 15.58 8.20
CA TYR A 98 -3.51 16.31 7.05
C TYR A 98 -5.06 16.33 7.05
N HIS A 99 -5.70 16.17 8.20
CA HIS A 99 -7.16 16.18 8.30
C HIS A 99 -7.80 17.41 7.64
N GLN A 100 -7.31 18.62 7.96
CA GLN A 100 -7.87 19.87 7.43
C GLN A 100 -7.74 19.97 5.91
N GLU A 101 -6.62 19.51 5.37
CA GLU A 101 -6.39 19.50 3.92
C GLU A 101 -7.32 18.50 3.21
N LEU A 102 -7.54 17.32 3.81
CA LEU A 102 -8.48 16.31 3.29
C LEU A 102 -9.95 16.75 3.38
N GLU A 103 -10.31 17.52 4.40
CA GLU A 103 -11.68 18.05 4.56
C GLU A 103 -12.12 18.88 3.35
N ASN A 104 -11.21 19.57 2.66
CA ASN A 104 -11.53 20.30 1.43
C ASN A 104 -12.03 19.38 0.32
N PHE A 105 -11.51 18.16 0.24
CA PHE A 105 -11.93 17.14 -0.72
C PHE A 105 -13.25 16.50 -0.30
N ARG A 106 -13.42 16.20 0.99
CA ARG A 106 -14.66 15.60 1.52
C ARG A 106 -15.85 16.54 1.41
N LYS A 107 -15.68 17.84 1.69
CA LYS A 107 -16.72 18.88 1.56
C LYS A 107 -17.27 18.99 0.14
N ARG A 108 -16.42 18.78 -0.88
CA ARG A 108 -16.84 18.69 -2.29
C ARG A 108 -17.30 17.31 -2.72
N LYS A 109 -17.52 16.38 -1.77
CA LYS A 109 -17.92 14.99 -1.98
C LYS A 109 -16.95 14.20 -2.87
N GLY A 110 -15.67 14.56 -2.86
CA GLY A 110 -14.64 13.81 -3.56
C GLY A 110 -14.48 12.42 -2.95
N LYS A 111 -14.24 11.40 -3.78
CA LYS A 111 -13.94 10.04 -3.34
C LYS A 111 -12.44 9.85 -3.23
N LEU A 112 -11.94 9.61 -2.02
CA LEU A 112 -10.51 9.53 -1.73
C LEU A 112 -10.09 8.10 -1.39
N CYS A 113 -8.82 7.80 -1.64
CA CYS A 113 -8.10 6.74 -0.94
C CYS A 113 -6.69 7.21 -0.57
N GLU A 114 -6.09 6.55 0.41
CA GLU A 114 -4.66 6.63 0.67
C GLU A 114 -3.94 5.38 0.16
N ILE A 115 -2.79 5.54 -0.50
CA ILE A 115 -1.84 4.45 -0.71
C ILE A 115 -0.77 4.52 0.37
N SER A 116 -0.80 3.53 1.25
CA SER A 116 0.11 3.39 2.39
C SER A 116 0.96 2.12 2.28
N MET A 117 1.84 1.91 3.26
CA MET A 117 2.58 0.65 3.43
C MET A 117 3.38 0.21 2.19
N LEU A 118 3.90 1.15 1.41
CA LEU A 118 4.76 0.84 0.27
C LEU A 118 6.12 0.32 0.76
N ALA A 119 6.44 -0.92 0.44
CA ALA A 119 7.71 -1.57 0.76
C ALA A 119 8.19 -2.49 -0.36
N SER A 120 9.50 -2.67 -0.47
CA SER A 120 10.15 -3.56 -1.43
C SER A 120 11.38 -4.17 -0.78
N ASN A 121 11.57 -5.49 -0.88
CA ASN A 121 12.66 -6.19 -0.23
C ASN A 121 14.02 -5.68 -0.74
N THR A 122 14.75 -4.93 0.09
CA THR A 122 16.03 -4.31 -0.30
C THR A 122 17.17 -5.30 -0.46
N GLU A 123 17.11 -6.47 0.17
CA GLU A 123 18.21 -7.46 0.17
C GLU A 123 18.34 -8.21 -1.15
N LEU A 124 17.24 -8.35 -1.89
CA LEU A 124 17.25 -8.83 -3.28
C LEU A 124 18.18 -8.01 -4.18
N PHE A 125 18.50 -6.79 -3.77
CA PHE A 125 19.22 -5.80 -4.55
C PHE A 125 20.62 -5.48 -4.00
N LYS A 126 21.14 -6.19 -2.98
CA LYS A 126 22.37 -5.72 -2.29
C LYS A 126 23.72 -6.16 -2.90
N ASN A 127 23.86 -7.29 -3.61
CA ASN A 127 25.21 -7.78 -4.00
C ASN A 127 25.31 -8.24 -5.48
N GLY A 128 26.12 -7.54 -6.29
CA GLY A 128 26.79 -8.11 -7.49
C GLY A 128 26.45 -7.59 -8.88
N VAL A 129 25.62 -6.55 -9.08
CA VAL A 129 25.32 -6.02 -10.43
C VAL A 129 25.11 -4.49 -10.39
N SER A 130 25.75 -3.82 -11.36
CA SER A 130 25.77 -2.42 -11.83
C SER A 130 24.48 -1.57 -11.67
N LEU A 131 24.53 -0.28 -12.06
CA LEU A 131 23.49 0.78 -12.24
C LEU A 131 22.03 0.35 -12.47
N MET A 132 21.81 -0.88 -12.91
CA MET A 132 20.56 -1.64 -12.98
C MET A 132 19.80 -1.81 -11.65
N LEU A 133 20.35 -1.35 -10.51
CA LEU A 133 19.72 -1.48 -9.18
C LEU A 133 18.53 -0.53 -8.97
N HIS A 134 18.68 0.72 -9.40
CA HIS A 134 17.63 1.72 -9.26
C HIS A 134 16.49 1.43 -10.23
N SER A 135 16.79 1.06 -11.48
CA SER A 135 15.78 0.77 -12.49
C SER A 135 14.93 -0.44 -12.15
N LYS A 136 15.50 -1.52 -11.59
CA LYS A 136 14.73 -2.69 -11.14
C LYS A 136 13.80 -2.36 -9.98
N LYS A 137 14.30 -1.69 -8.94
CA LYS A 137 13.46 -1.25 -7.82
C LYS A 137 12.32 -0.35 -8.31
N MET A 138 12.65 0.58 -9.21
CA MET A 138 11.67 1.50 -9.76
C MET A 138 10.63 0.76 -10.64
N PHE A 139 11.03 -0.29 -11.35
CA PHE A 139 10.12 -1.15 -12.10
C PHE A 139 9.07 -1.82 -11.19
N PHE A 140 9.48 -2.38 -10.04
CA PHE A 140 8.54 -2.95 -9.09
C PHE A 140 7.53 -1.92 -8.58
N ILE A 141 8.04 -0.74 -8.20
CA ILE A 141 7.22 0.35 -7.66
C ILE A 141 6.25 0.86 -8.72
N PHE A 142 6.69 1.13 -9.95
CA PHE A 142 5.82 1.59 -11.02
C PHE A 142 4.82 0.53 -11.48
N SER A 143 5.19 -0.75 -11.51
CA SER A 143 4.28 -1.85 -11.84
C SER A 143 3.19 -2.02 -10.78
N LEU A 144 3.55 -1.94 -9.49
CA LEU A 144 2.58 -1.88 -8.39
C LEU A 144 1.71 -0.63 -8.49
N PHE A 145 2.30 0.53 -8.78
CA PHE A 145 1.56 1.77 -8.88
C PHE A 145 0.56 1.74 -10.04
N LYS A 146 0.93 1.17 -11.20
CA LYS A 146 0.01 0.94 -12.30
C LYS A 146 -1.13 0.00 -11.92
N LEU A 147 -0.84 -1.09 -11.21
CA LEU A 147 -1.85 -2.01 -10.72
C LEU A 147 -2.86 -1.31 -9.80
N ILE A 148 -2.36 -0.52 -8.86
CA ILE A 148 -3.17 0.30 -7.95
C ILE A 148 -3.99 1.33 -8.73
N PHE A 149 -3.36 2.06 -9.66
CA PHE A 149 -4.03 3.04 -10.50
C PHE A 149 -5.22 2.41 -11.23
N ASP A 150 -5.03 1.24 -11.84
CA ASP A 150 -6.13 0.55 -12.52
C ASP A 150 -7.26 0.16 -11.59
N TYR A 151 -6.94 -0.31 -10.38
CA TYR A 151 -7.94 -0.67 -9.39
C TYR A 151 -8.74 0.56 -8.95
N VAL A 152 -8.05 1.66 -8.62
CA VAL A 152 -8.71 2.90 -8.20
C VAL A 152 -9.56 3.48 -9.33
N TYR A 153 -9.01 3.57 -10.53
CA TYR A 153 -9.63 4.26 -11.66
C TYR A 153 -10.74 3.43 -12.33
N ASN A 154 -10.51 2.14 -12.58
CA ASN A 154 -11.43 1.31 -13.35
C ASN A 154 -12.38 0.46 -12.49
N ILE A 155 -12.08 0.21 -11.21
CA ILE A 155 -12.89 -0.66 -10.35
C ILE A 155 -13.59 0.17 -9.26
N LEU A 156 -12.85 0.97 -8.51
CA LEU A 156 -13.43 1.77 -7.42
C LEU A 156 -14.02 3.11 -7.88
N HIS A 157 -13.61 3.61 -9.05
CA HIS A 157 -14.00 4.91 -9.60
C HIS A 157 -13.85 6.04 -8.58
N LEU A 158 -12.68 6.11 -7.94
CA LEU A 158 -12.36 7.22 -7.01
C LEU A 158 -11.82 8.43 -7.78
N ASP A 159 -11.86 9.59 -7.11
CA ASP A 159 -11.43 10.86 -7.69
C ASP A 159 -9.97 11.19 -7.34
N TYR A 160 -9.52 10.80 -6.14
CA TYR A 160 -8.22 11.21 -5.61
C TYR A 160 -7.44 10.05 -4.99
N ILE A 161 -6.18 9.93 -5.38
CA ILE A 161 -5.20 9.08 -4.68
C ILE A 161 -4.33 9.98 -3.81
N CYS A 162 -4.35 9.76 -2.50
CA CYS A 162 -3.53 10.48 -1.54
C CYS A 162 -2.37 9.60 -1.04
N ILE A 163 -1.26 10.24 -0.68
CA ILE A 163 -0.07 9.58 -0.14
C ILE A 163 0.63 10.50 0.88
N THR A 164 1.26 9.91 1.88
CA THR A 164 2.25 10.60 2.74
C THR A 164 3.63 10.04 2.44
N ILE A 165 4.56 10.90 2.06
CA ILE A 165 5.89 10.48 1.62
C ILE A 165 6.99 11.15 2.42
N ASN A 166 8.13 10.49 2.58
CA ASN A 166 9.34 11.16 3.01
C ASN A 166 9.77 12.18 1.92
N PRO A 167 10.19 13.42 2.27
CA PRO A 167 10.55 14.47 1.31
C PRO A 167 11.54 14.05 0.22
N LYS A 168 12.45 13.11 0.53
CA LYS A 168 13.42 12.60 -0.46
C LYS A 168 12.79 11.93 -1.69
N HIS A 169 11.51 11.57 -1.62
CA HIS A 169 10.76 10.96 -2.72
C HIS A 169 9.89 11.96 -3.49
N LYS A 170 9.89 13.25 -3.13
CA LYS A 170 9.03 14.28 -3.74
C LYS A 170 9.10 14.28 -5.26
N LEU A 171 10.31 14.31 -5.82
CA LEU A 171 10.52 14.34 -7.27
C LEU A 171 9.94 13.12 -8.00
N THR A 172 9.96 11.94 -7.38
CA THR A 172 9.37 10.73 -7.97
C THR A 172 7.85 10.88 -8.10
N TYR A 173 7.19 11.46 -7.08
CA TYR A 173 5.75 11.63 -7.09
C TYR A 173 5.30 12.86 -7.89
N ASP A 174 6.11 13.93 -7.92
CA ASP A 174 5.92 15.04 -8.87
C ASP A 174 6.02 14.53 -10.32
N PHE A 175 6.95 13.61 -10.60
CA PHE A 175 7.03 12.96 -11.90
C PHE A 175 5.74 12.19 -12.24
N LEU A 176 5.12 11.54 -11.26
CA LEU A 176 3.85 10.84 -11.37
C LEU A 176 2.60 11.77 -11.32
N LEU A 177 2.79 13.10 -11.47
CA LEU A 177 1.74 14.12 -11.46
C LEU A 177 1.03 14.32 -10.12
N PHE A 178 1.57 13.82 -9.03
CA PHE A 178 1.05 14.14 -7.70
C PHE A 178 1.36 15.60 -7.36
N LYS A 179 0.35 16.32 -6.90
CA LYS A 179 0.44 17.71 -6.41
C LYS A 179 0.60 17.69 -4.88
N ASP A 180 1.24 18.71 -4.33
CA ASP A 180 1.38 18.84 -2.89
C ASP A 180 -0.02 19.06 -2.28
N LEU A 181 -0.35 18.27 -1.25
CA LEU A 181 -1.62 18.37 -0.52
C LEU A 181 -1.52 19.39 0.61
N GLY A 182 -0.35 19.44 1.26
CA GLY A 182 -0.07 20.33 2.37
C GLY A 182 1.43 20.44 2.63
N GLU A 183 1.79 21.28 3.58
CA GLU A 183 3.18 21.56 3.95
C GLU A 183 3.87 20.37 4.61
N LEU A 184 5.19 20.46 4.78
CA LEU A 184 6.00 19.49 5.50
C LEU A 184 5.56 19.40 6.97
N LYS A 185 5.25 18.18 7.44
CA LYS A 185 4.89 17.90 8.85
C LYS A 185 5.72 16.74 9.41
N THR A 186 5.75 16.59 10.72
CA THR A 186 6.28 15.40 11.40
C THR A 186 5.16 14.38 11.60
N TYR A 187 5.42 13.11 11.32
CA TYR A 187 4.37 12.08 11.36
C TYR A 187 4.65 11.00 12.41
N SER A 188 3.81 10.92 13.45
CA SER A 188 4.08 10.05 14.61
C SER A 188 3.98 8.57 14.26
N SER A 189 3.06 8.21 13.35
CA SER A 189 2.89 6.86 12.81
C SER A 189 4.14 6.25 12.14
N VAL A 190 5.16 7.07 11.84
CA VAL A 190 6.46 6.65 11.29
C VAL A 190 7.66 7.18 12.10
N ASN A 191 7.58 7.11 13.43
CA ASN A 191 8.62 7.56 14.36
C ASN A 191 9.00 9.05 14.19
N ASN A 192 8.00 9.92 14.00
CA ASN A 192 8.17 11.37 13.83
C ASN A 192 9.06 11.77 12.64
N ALA A 193 9.19 10.88 11.65
CA ALA A 193 9.89 11.21 10.42
C ALA A 193 9.19 12.36 9.66
N PRO A 194 9.95 13.19 8.91
CA PRO A 194 9.36 14.21 8.05
C PRO A 194 8.48 13.57 6.96
N ALA A 195 7.30 14.14 6.77
CA ALA A 195 6.30 13.69 5.80
C ALA A 195 5.72 14.88 5.02
N ILE A 196 5.52 14.67 3.71
CA ILE A 196 4.78 15.56 2.83
C ILE A 196 3.57 14.79 2.31
N GLY A 197 2.38 15.37 2.49
CA GLY A 197 1.14 14.89 1.90
C GLY A 197 1.09 15.28 0.44
N LYS A 198 0.71 14.35 -0.43
CA LYS A 198 0.48 14.60 -1.86
C LYS A 198 -0.79 13.93 -2.34
N PHE A 199 -1.38 14.43 -3.41
CA PHE A 199 -2.55 13.83 -4.05
C PHE A 199 -2.43 13.81 -5.58
N LEU A 200 -3.06 12.82 -6.21
CA LEU A 200 -3.24 12.71 -7.64
C LEU A 200 -4.74 12.87 -7.95
N ASP A 201 -5.08 13.83 -8.80
CA ASP A 201 -6.44 14.02 -9.32
C ASP A 201 -6.66 13.12 -10.54
N LEU A 202 -7.43 12.04 -10.35
CA LEU A 202 -7.67 11.02 -11.36
C LEU A 202 -8.47 11.52 -12.55
N ASN A 203 -9.31 12.54 -12.35
CA ASN A 203 -10.12 13.15 -13.40
C ASN A 203 -9.26 13.97 -14.38
N ASN A 204 -8.08 14.42 -13.93
CA ASN A 204 -7.21 15.32 -14.69
C ASN A 204 -5.92 14.65 -15.25
N VAL A 205 -5.60 13.40 -14.87
CA VAL A 205 -4.34 12.74 -15.28
C VAL A 205 -4.11 12.73 -16.79
N LYS A 206 -5.17 12.50 -17.58
CA LYS A 206 -5.07 12.48 -19.06
C LYS A 206 -4.67 13.83 -19.63
N GLU A 207 -5.30 14.90 -19.16
CA GLU A 207 -5.03 16.26 -19.62
C GLU A 207 -3.65 16.74 -19.13
N GLU A 208 -3.30 16.49 -17.87
CA GLU A 208 -1.98 16.83 -17.33
C GLU A 208 -0.85 16.10 -18.07
N CYS A 209 -1.03 14.82 -18.43
CA CYS A 209 -0.04 14.12 -19.26
C CYS A 209 0.16 14.80 -20.63
N LYS A 210 -0.94 15.24 -21.28
CA LYS A 210 -0.86 15.94 -22.57
C LYS A 210 -0.18 17.30 -22.42
N LYS A 211 -0.62 18.11 -21.45
CA LYS A 211 -0.11 19.45 -21.16
C LYS A 211 1.38 19.45 -20.83
N THR A 212 1.86 18.44 -20.11
CA THR A 212 3.26 18.32 -19.68
C THR A 212 4.12 17.45 -20.61
N GLY A 213 3.59 17.00 -21.76
CA GLY A 213 4.34 16.18 -22.72
C GLY A 213 4.74 14.79 -22.21
N LYS A 214 4.05 14.26 -21.19
CA LYS A 214 4.39 12.97 -20.55
C LYS A 214 3.72 11.78 -21.23
N GLU A 215 4.01 11.59 -22.52
CA GLU A 215 3.42 10.48 -23.28
C GLU A 215 3.71 9.10 -22.69
N GLY A 216 4.92 8.89 -22.15
CA GLY A 216 5.27 7.63 -21.49
C GLY A 216 4.38 7.33 -20.29
N LEU A 217 4.02 8.36 -19.51
CA LEU A 217 3.13 8.23 -18.36
C LEU A 217 1.68 8.00 -18.80
N TYR A 218 1.24 8.71 -19.84
CA TYR A 218 -0.07 8.47 -20.47
C TYR A 218 -0.18 7.01 -20.94
N ARG A 219 0.83 6.51 -21.66
CA ARG A 219 0.85 5.11 -22.11
C ARG A 219 0.86 4.15 -20.94
N MET A 220 1.69 4.44 -19.93
CA MET A 220 1.76 3.62 -18.73
C MET A 220 0.38 3.48 -18.09
N PHE A 221 -0.41 4.55 -17.95
CA PHE A 221 -1.72 4.48 -17.27
C PHE A 221 -2.89 4.01 -18.16
N PHE A 222 -2.90 4.39 -19.44
CA PHE A 222 -4.12 4.29 -20.26
C PHE A 222 -4.00 3.38 -21.49
N SER A 223 -2.79 3.00 -21.93
CA SER A 223 -2.64 2.18 -23.14
C SER A 223 -2.91 0.69 -22.92
N SER A 224 -2.73 0.18 -21.70
CA SER A 224 -3.08 -1.19 -21.34
C SER A 224 -3.79 -1.22 -20.00
N LYS A 225 -4.78 -2.10 -19.88
CA LYS A 225 -5.46 -2.39 -18.61
C LYS A 225 -4.90 -3.69 -18.03
N ASN A 226 -4.78 -3.76 -16.72
CA ASN A 226 -4.52 -5.02 -16.06
C ASN A 226 -5.73 -5.95 -16.17
N GLU A 227 -5.47 -7.24 -16.40
CA GLU A 227 -6.51 -8.28 -16.45
C GLU A 227 -7.32 -8.33 -15.13
N PRO A 228 -8.65 -8.51 -15.18
CA PRO A 228 -9.50 -8.58 -13.98
C PRO A 228 -9.06 -9.64 -12.96
N THR A 229 -8.44 -10.73 -13.45
CA THR A 229 -7.90 -11.81 -12.61
C THR A 229 -6.83 -11.32 -11.63
N LYS A 230 -6.14 -10.20 -11.89
CA LYS A 230 -5.18 -9.62 -10.94
C LYS A 230 -5.83 -9.02 -9.70
N PHE A 231 -7.14 -8.77 -9.75
CA PHE A 231 -7.92 -8.19 -8.66
C PHE A 231 -8.85 -9.20 -7.98
N SER A 232 -8.88 -10.46 -8.45
CA SER A 232 -9.77 -11.50 -7.96
C SER A 232 -9.08 -12.90 -7.87
N PRO A 233 -9.40 -13.71 -6.85
CA PRO A 233 -10.13 -13.32 -5.65
C PRO A 233 -9.32 -12.30 -4.84
N LYS A 234 -9.99 -11.32 -4.24
CA LYS A 234 -9.41 -10.48 -3.18
C LYS A 234 -9.65 -11.21 -1.85
N LEU A 235 -8.65 -11.24 -0.96
CA LEU A 235 -8.84 -11.74 0.40
C LEU A 235 -9.91 -10.92 1.13
N ILE A 236 -10.92 -11.61 1.68
CA ILE A 236 -11.87 -11.07 2.65
C ILE A 236 -11.49 -11.68 4.00
N LEU A 237 -11.20 -10.84 5.00
CA LEU A 237 -10.80 -11.31 6.33
C LEU A 237 -11.99 -11.99 7.01
N SER A 238 -11.81 -13.24 7.41
CA SER A 238 -12.75 -13.94 8.28
C SER A 238 -12.71 -13.41 9.72
N ALA A 239 -13.67 -13.81 10.55
CA ALA A 239 -13.64 -13.52 12.00
C ALA A 239 -12.34 -14.03 12.66
N GLU A 240 -11.84 -15.18 12.22
CA GLU A 240 -10.59 -15.79 12.68
C GLU A 240 -9.37 -14.97 12.24
N ASP A 241 -9.39 -14.44 11.01
CA ASP A 241 -8.32 -13.54 10.53
C ASP A 241 -8.30 -12.22 11.30
N LEU A 242 -9.48 -11.64 11.57
CA LEU A 242 -9.58 -10.42 12.37
C LEU A 242 -9.02 -10.64 13.78
N ARG A 243 -9.39 -11.75 14.42
CA ARG A 243 -8.84 -12.13 15.73
C ARG A 243 -7.32 -12.30 15.65
N TYR A 244 -6.84 -13.05 14.67
CA TYR A 244 -5.42 -13.33 14.51
C TYR A 244 -4.59 -12.06 14.35
N PHE A 245 -4.94 -11.17 13.40
CA PHE A 245 -4.13 -9.99 13.11
C PHE A 245 -4.27 -8.89 14.15
N PHE A 246 -5.49 -8.63 14.65
CA PHE A 246 -5.79 -7.43 15.44
C PHE A 246 -5.93 -7.65 16.94
N VAL A 247 -5.92 -8.92 17.40
CA VAL A 247 -5.98 -9.29 18.83
C VAL A 247 -4.80 -10.18 19.24
N GLU A 248 -4.49 -11.24 18.48
CA GLU A 248 -3.42 -12.19 18.87
C GLU A 248 -2.03 -11.69 18.52
N LYS A 249 -1.86 -11.22 17.29
CA LYS A 249 -0.57 -10.70 16.81
C LYS A 249 -0.31 -9.28 17.26
N THR A 250 -1.36 -8.48 17.43
CA THR A 250 -1.23 -7.06 17.78
C THR A 250 -2.26 -6.67 18.83
N ASP A 251 -2.06 -5.50 19.44
CA ASP A 251 -3.00 -4.90 20.40
C ASP A 251 -3.89 -3.84 19.76
N ILE A 252 -4.08 -3.89 18.43
CA ILE A 252 -4.80 -2.84 17.68
C ILE A 252 -6.26 -2.74 18.14
N PHE A 253 -6.99 -3.85 18.24
CA PHE A 253 -8.38 -3.80 18.72
C PHE A 253 -8.46 -3.47 20.21
N LYS A 254 -7.47 -3.86 21.00
CA LYS A 254 -7.39 -3.49 22.43
C LYS A 254 -7.22 -1.97 22.61
N LYS A 255 -6.49 -1.31 21.71
CA LYS A 255 -6.25 0.15 21.74
C LYS A 255 -7.25 0.96 20.94
N ALA A 256 -8.14 0.31 20.19
CA ALA A 256 -9.11 0.99 19.35
C ALA A 256 -10.11 1.78 20.19
N THR A 257 -10.46 2.97 19.74
CA THR A 257 -11.52 3.77 20.36
C THR A 257 -12.87 3.06 20.23
N PRO A 258 -13.85 3.35 21.10
CA PRO A 258 -15.20 2.81 20.97
C PRO A 258 -15.81 3.09 19.59
N PHE A 259 -15.63 4.30 19.06
CA PHE A 259 -16.08 4.66 17.71
C PHE A 259 -15.48 3.78 16.63
N GLN A 260 -14.16 3.54 16.68
CA GLN A 260 -13.48 2.70 15.71
C GLN A 260 -13.99 1.26 15.74
N LEU A 261 -14.10 0.66 16.93
CA LEU A 261 -14.60 -0.71 17.08
C LEU A 261 -16.06 -0.83 16.62
N GLU A 262 -16.92 0.12 16.97
CA GLU A 262 -18.31 0.12 16.54
C GLU A 262 -18.46 0.22 15.03
N TYR A 263 -17.63 1.04 14.37
CA TYR A 263 -17.64 1.08 12.91
C TYR A 263 -17.15 -0.23 12.27
N ILE A 264 -16.08 -0.83 12.81
CA ILE A 264 -15.58 -2.12 12.31
C ILE A 264 -16.65 -3.21 12.47
N LYS A 265 -17.36 -3.26 13.59
CA LYS A 265 -18.50 -4.18 13.78
C LYS A 265 -19.56 -4.00 12.69
N LYS A 266 -19.89 -2.75 12.33
CA LYS A 266 -20.84 -2.46 11.25
C LYS A 266 -20.35 -2.93 9.87
N CYS A 267 -19.04 -2.93 9.62
CA CYS A 267 -18.45 -3.49 8.40
C CYS A 267 -18.59 -5.02 8.31
N TYR A 268 -18.79 -5.71 9.44
CA TYR A 268 -18.90 -7.16 9.54
C TYR A 268 -20.16 -7.59 10.31
N PRO A 269 -21.36 -7.33 9.79
CA PRO A 269 -22.61 -7.48 10.53
C PRO A 269 -22.94 -8.94 10.90
N THR A 270 -22.31 -9.92 10.24
CA THR A 270 -22.50 -11.35 10.50
C THR A 270 -21.47 -11.94 11.46
N TYR A 271 -20.47 -11.17 11.91
CA TYR A 271 -19.39 -11.69 12.74
C TYR A 271 -19.69 -11.48 14.22
N ASP A 272 -19.38 -12.49 15.04
CA ASP A 272 -19.51 -12.40 16.49
C ASP A 272 -18.26 -11.76 17.12
N PHE A 273 -18.32 -10.43 17.32
CA PHE A 273 -17.23 -9.69 17.96
C PHE A 273 -17.04 -10.04 19.44
N SER A 274 -18.00 -10.68 20.09
CA SER A 274 -17.78 -11.17 21.47
C SER A 274 -16.73 -12.28 21.50
N GLN A 275 -16.66 -13.10 20.45
CA GLN A 275 -15.61 -14.13 20.29
C GLN A 275 -14.30 -13.55 19.76
N ILE A 276 -14.37 -12.63 18.79
CA ILE A 276 -13.17 -11.98 18.22
C ILE A 276 -12.41 -11.24 19.32
N LEU A 277 -13.11 -10.43 20.13
CA LEU A 277 -12.52 -9.59 21.17
C LEU A 277 -12.31 -10.32 22.50
N LYS A 278 -12.58 -11.64 22.56
CA LYS A 278 -12.44 -12.41 23.80
C LYS A 278 -11.02 -12.33 24.35
N GLY A 279 -10.86 -11.77 25.54
CA GLY A 279 -9.59 -11.72 26.27
C GLY A 279 -8.82 -10.39 26.18
N ILE A 280 -9.44 -9.34 25.62
CA ILE A 280 -8.92 -7.97 25.66
C ILE A 280 -9.92 -6.99 26.26
#